data_AF-A0A656D8H9-F1
#
_entry.id   AF-A0A656D8H9-F1
#
_cell.length_a   1.000
_cell.length_b   1.000
_cell.length_c   1.000
_cell.angle_alpha   90.00
_cell.angle_beta   90.00
_cell.angle_gamma   90.00
#
_symmetry.space_group_name_H-M   'P 1'
#
loop_
_entity.id
_entity.type
_entity.pdbx_description
1 polymer ?
#
loop_
_entity_poly.entity_id
_entity_poly.type
_entity_poly.pdbx_seq_one_letter_code
_entity_poly.pdbx_strand_id
1 'polypeptide(L)'
;MHLTETIMWILFNVFVLGMLALDLGVFHRKAHEVKFKEAIIWSVVWIVLALIFNLLVYFWHGTQAAVEFLTGYLIEKSLSVDNIFVFLMIFTYFGVKPMYQHKVLFWGILGAIIMRAIFI
;
A
#
# COMPACT_ATOMS: atom_id res chain seq x y z
N MET A 1 4.49 -15.49 27.79
CA MET A 1 4.07 -15.64 26.39
C MET A 1 3.16 -14.49 25.93
N HIS A 2 2.13 -14.09 26.70
CA HIS A 2 1.30 -12.90 26.35
C HIS A 2 2.02 -11.54 26.37
N LEU A 3 2.98 -11.30 27.27
CA LEU A 3 3.72 -10.03 27.28
C LEU A 3 4.55 -9.81 26.00
N THR A 4 5.09 -10.88 25.41
CA THR A 4 5.91 -10.78 24.19
C THR A 4 5.05 -10.39 22.98
N GLU A 5 3.85 -10.95 22.87
CA GLU A 5 2.83 -10.61 21.85
C GLU A 5 2.40 -9.14 21.96
N THR A 6 2.07 -8.67 23.18
CA THR A 6 1.67 -7.28 23.40
C THR A 6 2.81 -6.30 23.12
N ILE A 7 4.04 -6.64 23.48
CA ILE A 7 5.23 -5.83 23.15
C ILE A 7 5.44 -5.78 21.64
N MET A 8 5.29 -6.89 20.90
CA MET A 8 5.39 -6.89 19.43
C MET A 8 4.33 -6.00 18.79
N TRP A 9 3.08 -6.03 19.29
CA TRP A 9 2.00 -5.17 18.81
C TRP A 9 2.25 -3.68 19.08
N ILE A 10 2.75 -3.34 20.27
CA ILE A 10 3.12 -1.97 20.62
C ILE A 10 4.28 -1.49 19.75
N LEU A 11 5.31 -2.32 19.57
CA LEU A 11 6.49 -1.99 18.78
C LEU A 11 6.15 -1.84 17.28
N PHE A 12 5.27 -2.69 16.75
CA PHE A 12 4.72 -2.55 15.40
C PHE A 12 3.96 -1.24 15.21
N ASN A 13 3.07 -0.88 16.15
CA ASN A 13 2.34 0.41 16.08
C ASN A 13 3.29 1.61 16.16
N VAL A 14 4.27 1.59 17.08
CA VAL A 14 5.28 2.65 17.20
C VAL A 14 6.11 2.74 15.92
N PHE A 15 6.47 1.61 15.31
CA PHE A 15 7.18 1.56 14.04
C PHE A 15 6.35 2.16 12.89
N VAL A 16 5.06 1.80 12.77
CA VAL A 16 4.15 2.35 11.76
C VAL A 16 3.98 3.86 11.95
N LEU A 17 3.73 4.32 13.18
CA LEU A 17 3.63 5.75 13.49
C LEU A 17 4.94 6.49 13.22
N GLY A 18 6.08 5.88 13.52
CA GLY A 18 7.41 6.43 13.23
C GLY A 18 7.68 6.54 11.72
N MET A 19 7.33 5.52 10.95
CA MET A 19 7.46 5.56 9.49
C MET A 19 6.55 6.63 8.88
N LEU A 20 5.31 6.75 9.35
CA LEU A 20 4.39 7.81 8.94
C LEU A 20 4.93 9.21 9.29
N ALA A 21 5.51 9.38 10.47
CA ALA A 21 6.13 10.65 10.89
C ALA A 21 7.37 11.01 10.05
N LEU A 22 8.15 10.02 9.61
CA LEU A 22 9.28 10.22 8.70
C LEU A 22 8.82 10.60 7.29
N ASP A 23 7.79 9.93 6.78
CA ASP A 23 7.16 10.22 5.47
C ASP A 23 6.56 11.65 5.47
N LEU A 24 5.98 12.06 6.61
CA LEU A 24 5.47 13.40 6.89
C LEU A 24 6.56 14.49 6.98
N GLY A 25 7.64 14.21 7.70
CA GLY A 25 8.60 15.21 8.15
C GLY A 25 9.69 15.58 7.14
N VAL A 26 10.07 14.65 6.25
CA VAL A 26 11.24 14.83 5.37
C VAL A 26 10.88 14.95 3.89
N PHE A 27 9.73 14.39 3.46
CA PHE A 27 9.38 14.28 2.04
C PHE A 27 8.42 15.38 1.54
N HIS A 28 8.70 16.65 1.84
CA HIS A 28 8.07 17.77 1.11
C HIS A 28 9.10 18.48 0.24
N ARG A 29 9.14 18.17 -1.08
CA ARG A 29 9.33 19.27 -2.05
C ARG A 29 9.03 19.07 -3.53
N LYS A 30 8.85 17.87 -4.09
CA LYS A 30 8.59 17.78 -5.55
C LYS A 30 7.44 16.85 -5.86
N ALA A 31 6.28 17.49 -6.04
CA ALA A 31 5.18 16.98 -6.85
C ALA A 31 5.72 16.76 -8.27
N HIS A 32 6.38 15.63 -8.49
CA HIS A 32 6.52 15.12 -9.84
C HIS A 32 5.18 14.49 -10.14
N GLU A 33 4.39 15.14 -10.99
CA GLU A 33 3.20 14.53 -11.56
C GLU A 33 3.69 13.32 -12.35
N VAL A 34 3.71 12.14 -11.72
CA VAL A 34 3.92 10.88 -12.43
C VAL A 34 2.80 10.83 -13.45
N LYS A 35 3.16 11.00 -14.72
CA LYS A 35 2.17 10.98 -15.79
C LYS A 35 1.47 9.62 -15.74
N PHE A 36 0.17 9.59 -16.00
CA PHE A 36 -0.61 8.35 -15.98
C PHE A 36 0.06 7.20 -16.77
N LYS A 37 0.74 7.53 -17.87
CA LYS A 37 1.53 6.58 -18.66
C LYS A 37 2.72 5.99 -17.90
N GLU A 38 3.48 6.81 -17.17
CA GLU A 38 4.60 6.35 -16.34
C GLU A 38 4.10 5.48 -15.20
N ALA A 39 2.99 5.84 -14.55
CA ALA A 39 2.40 5.06 -13.46
C ALA A 39 1.95 3.66 -13.93
N ILE A 40 1.39 3.56 -15.14
CA ILE A 40 1.02 2.28 -15.76
C ILE A 40 2.27 1.46 -16.06
N ILE A 41 3.30 2.07 -16.67
CA ILE A 41 4.56 1.38 -16.99
C ILE A 41 5.18 0.80 -15.71
N TRP A 42 5.28 1.60 -14.66
CA TRP A 42 5.78 1.13 -13.37
C TRP A 42 4.93 -0.01 -12.80
N SER A 43 3.59 0.09 -12.85
CA SER A 43 2.72 -1.00 -12.40
C SER A 43 2.97 -2.30 -13.17
N VAL A 44 3.11 -2.22 -14.50
CA VAL A 44 3.39 -3.39 -15.34
C VAL A 44 4.76 -3.98 -15.01
N VAL A 45 5.80 -3.17 -14.84
CA VAL A 45 7.14 -3.63 -14.46
C VAL A 45 7.08 -4.41 -13.15
N TRP A 46 6.38 -3.90 -12.14
CA TRP A 46 6.23 -4.59 -10.85
C TRP A 46 5.43 -5.90 -10.96
N ILE A 47 4.38 -5.93 -11.79
CA ILE A 47 3.61 -7.15 -12.04
C ILE A 47 4.49 -8.21 -12.74
N VAL A 48 5.23 -7.82 -13.76
CA VAL A 48 6.14 -8.73 -14.48
C VAL A 48 7.21 -9.27 -13.54
N LEU A 49 7.81 -8.43 -12.70
CA LEU A 49 8.79 -8.86 -11.71
C LEU A 49 8.20 -9.86 -10.71
N ALA A 50 6.98 -9.62 -10.22
CA ALA A 50 6.28 -10.57 -9.34
C ALA A 50 5.99 -11.90 -10.04
N LEU A 51 5.62 -11.88 -11.33
CA LEU A 51 5.39 -13.11 -12.12
C LEU A 51 6.69 -13.89 -12.37
N ILE A 52 7.80 -13.20 -12.65
CA ILE A 52 9.11 -13.83 -12.77
C ILE A 52 9.49 -14.50 -11.45
N PHE A 53 9.28 -13.81 -10.32
CA PHE A 53 9.51 -14.40 -9.01
C PHE A 53 8.62 -15.62 -8.76
N ASN A 54 7.34 -15.56 -9.13
CA ASN A 54 6.44 -16.70 -9.04
C ASN A 54 6.95 -17.91 -9.85
N LEU A 55 7.51 -17.68 -11.04
CA LEU A 55 8.14 -18.75 -11.84
C LEU A 55 9.37 -19.33 -11.13
N LEU A 56 10.19 -18.53 -10.47
CA LEU A 56 11.31 -19.04 -9.66
C LEU A 56 10.82 -19.89 -8.49
N VAL A 57 9.75 -19.45 -7.81
CA VAL A 57 9.09 -20.22 -6.74
C VAL A 57 8.56 -21.55 -7.29
N TYR A 58 7.97 -21.54 -8.48
CA TYR A 58 7.50 -22.75 -9.15
C TYR A 58 8.64 -23.76 -9.41
N PHE A 59 9.81 -23.29 -9.87
CA PHE A 59 10.95 -24.18 -10.13
C PHE A 59 11.62 -24.73 -8.85
N TRP A 60 11.61 -23.98 -7.74
CA TRP A 60 12.28 -24.40 -6.50
C TRP A 60 11.38 -25.10 -5.49
N HIS A 61 10.16 -24.62 -5.31
CA HIS A 61 9.22 -25.09 -4.27
C HIS A 61 7.99 -25.81 -4.85
N GLY A 62 7.90 -25.92 -6.18
CA GLY A 62 6.83 -26.64 -6.87
C GLY A 62 5.55 -25.83 -7.04
N THR A 63 4.54 -26.49 -7.60
CA THR A 63 3.27 -25.86 -8.02
C THR A 63 2.49 -25.25 -6.86
N GLN A 64 2.45 -25.92 -5.70
CA GLN A 64 1.61 -25.48 -4.58
C GLN A 64 2.08 -24.14 -4.00
N ALA A 65 3.39 -24.01 -3.73
CA ALA A 65 3.97 -22.76 -3.23
C ALA A 65 3.82 -21.60 -4.24
N ALA A 66 3.93 -21.89 -5.55
CA ALA A 66 3.71 -20.88 -6.59
C ALA A 66 2.24 -20.42 -6.65
N VAL A 67 1.28 -21.34 -6.52
CA VAL A 67 -0.15 -20.97 -6.49
C VAL A 67 -0.47 -20.15 -5.24
N GLU A 68 0.07 -20.52 -4.07
CA GLU A 68 -0.08 -19.76 -2.83
C GLU A 68 0.51 -18.35 -2.95
N PHE A 69 1.72 -18.23 -3.48
CA PHE A 69 2.35 -16.93 -3.73
C PHE A 69 1.54 -16.06 -4.69
N LEU A 70 1.14 -16.61 -5.84
CA LEU A 70 0.38 -15.89 -6.84
C LEU A 70 -0.99 -15.46 -6.31
N THR A 71 -1.66 -16.33 -5.56
CA THR A 71 -2.97 -16.04 -4.96
C THR A 71 -2.83 -14.93 -3.92
N GLY A 72 -1.84 -15.01 -3.02
CA GLY A 72 -1.55 -13.95 -2.05
C GLY A 72 -1.25 -12.61 -2.75
N TYR A 73 -0.37 -12.63 -3.75
CA TYR A 73 -0.04 -11.44 -4.53
C TYR A 73 -1.28 -10.81 -5.19
N LEU A 74 -2.14 -11.62 -5.81
CA LEU A 74 -3.37 -11.12 -6.43
C LEU A 74 -4.35 -10.54 -5.41
N ILE A 75 -4.51 -11.18 -4.24
CA ILE A 75 -5.35 -10.68 -3.16
C ILE A 75 -4.86 -9.31 -2.67
N GLU A 76 -3.56 -9.20 -2.36
CA GLU A 76 -2.95 -7.95 -1.91
C GLU A 76 -3.07 -6.85 -2.97
N LYS A 77 -2.85 -7.20 -4.24
CA LYS A 77 -2.97 -6.25 -5.34
C LYS A 77 -4.41 -5.79 -5.54
N SER A 78 -5.38 -6.70 -5.47
CA SER A 78 -6.81 -6.38 -5.58
C SER A 78 -7.28 -5.46 -4.46
N LEU A 79 -6.88 -5.72 -3.21
CA LEU A 79 -7.18 -4.86 -2.06
C LEU A 79 -6.59 -3.45 -2.24
N SER A 80 -5.37 -3.37 -2.78
CA SER A 80 -4.74 -2.07 -3.08
C SER A 80 -5.48 -1.29 -4.16
N VAL A 81 -5.98 -1.95 -5.21
CA VAL A 81 -6.74 -1.32 -6.30
C VAL A 81 -8.11 -0.84 -5.81
N ASP A 82 -8.81 -1.66 -5.02
CA ASP A 82 -10.11 -1.31 -4.44
C ASP A 82 -10.04 -0.02 -3.61
N ASN A 83 -9.02 0.06 -2.74
CA ASN A 83 -8.76 1.25 -1.93
C ASN A 83 -8.51 2.51 -2.78
N ILE A 84 -7.65 2.44 -3.80
CA ILE A 84 -7.36 3.57 -4.69
C ILE A 84 -8.63 4.00 -5.46
N PHE A 85 -9.46 3.05 -5.89
CA PHE A 85 -10.68 3.35 -6.62
C PHE A 85 -11.68 4.16 -5.79
N VAL A 86 -11.88 3.78 -4.51
CA VAL A 86 -12.71 4.54 -3.57
C VAL A 86 -12.20 5.97 -3.42
N PHE A 87 -10.90 6.17 -3.24
CA PHE A 87 -10.33 7.52 -3.13
C PHE A 87 -10.52 8.35 -4.41
N LEU A 88 -10.30 7.75 -5.59
CA LEU A 88 -10.50 8.42 -6.88
C LEU A 88 -11.96 8.85 -7.08
N MET A 89 -12.93 8.01 -6.68
CA MET A 89 -14.35 8.34 -6.75
C MET A 89 -14.68 9.53 -5.86
N ILE A 90 -14.19 9.53 -4.61
CA ILE A 90 -14.37 10.64 -3.66
C ILE A 90 -13.75 11.94 -4.21
N PHE A 91 -12.52 11.89 -4.71
CA PHE A 91 -11.85 13.08 -5.27
C PHE A 91 -12.58 13.64 -6.50
N THR A 92 -13.12 12.76 -7.35
CA THR A 92 -13.89 13.16 -8.53
C THR A 92 -15.23 13.78 -8.12
N TYR A 93 -15.92 13.18 -7.16
CA TYR A 93 -17.19 13.70 -6.63
C TYR A 93 -17.04 15.12 -6.03
N PHE A 94 -15.95 15.37 -5.30
CA PHE A 94 -15.67 16.68 -4.69
C PHE A 94 -14.85 17.64 -5.58
N GLY A 95 -14.49 17.25 -6.81
CA GLY A 95 -13.73 18.10 -7.74
C GLY A 95 -12.33 18.49 -7.24
N VAL A 96 -11.65 17.60 -6.52
CA VAL A 96 -10.35 17.88 -5.89
C VAL A 96 -9.25 17.99 -6.96
N LYS A 97 -8.62 19.18 -7.06
CA LYS A 97 -7.50 19.42 -7.97
C LYS A 97 -6.32 18.46 -7.68
N PRO A 98 -5.60 17.95 -8.70
CA PRO A 98 -4.51 16.97 -8.55
C PRO A 98 -3.45 17.37 -7.52
N MET A 99 -3.11 18.66 -7.44
CA MET A 99 -2.14 19.20 -6.47
C MET A 99 -2.51 18.92 -5.00
N TYR A 100 -3.80 18.78 -4.68
CA TYR A 100 -4.27 18.51 -3.32
C TYR A 100 -4.57 17.04 -3.06
N GLN A 101 -4.65 16.18 -4.10
CA GLN A 101 -5.01 14.78 -3.95
C GLN A 101 -4.06 14.04 -3.00
N HIS A 102 -2.75 14.30 -3.08
CA HIS A 102 -1.78 13.67 -2.18
C HIS A 102 -1.99 14.08 -0.71
N LYS A 103 -2.30 15.36 -0.45
CA LYS A 103 -2.58 15.84 0.92
C LYS A 103 -3.89 15.27 1.47
N VAL A 104 -4.94 15.23 0.65
CA VAL A 104 -6.24 14.70 1.09
C VAL A 104 -6.15 13.19 1.31
N LEU A 105 -5.46 12.46 0.42
CA LEU A 105 -5.18 11.03 0.56
C LEU A 105 -4.42 10.76 1.86
N PHE A 106 -3.39 11.57 2.16
CA PHE A 106 -2.63 11.45 3.38
C PHE A 106 -3.50 11.57 4.64
N TRP A 107 -4.31 12.64 4.74
CA TRP A 107 -5.24 12.82 5.86
C TRP A 107 -6.29 11.71 5.94
N GLY A 108 -6.73 11.18 4.79
CA GLY A 108 -7.63 10.04 4.69
C GLY A 108 -7.02 8.74 5.24
N ILE A 109 -5.78 8.42 4.85
CA ILE A 109 -5.04 7.24 5.33
C ILE A 109 -4.79 7.35 6.84
N LEU A 110 -4.34 8.52 7.32
CA LEU A 110 -4.11 8.75 8.75
C LEU A 110 -5.42 8.57 9.55
N GLY A 111 -6.53 9.15 9.04
CA GLY A 111 -7.85 8.97 9.62
C GLY A 111 -8.28 7.49 9.63
N ALA A 112 -8.08 6.76 8.54
CA ALA A 112 -8.40 5.34 8.44
C ALA A 112 -7.59 4.49 9.44
N ILE A 113 -6.30 4.78 9.62
CA ILE A 113 -5.45 4.09 10.60
C ILE A 113 -5.95 4.35 12.03
N ILE A 114 -6.29 5.60 12.34
CA ILE A 114 -6.84 5.96 13.67
C ILE A 114 -8.18 5.25 13.90
N MET A 115 -9.10 5.31 12.93
CA MET A 115 -10.39 4.63 13.04
C MET A 115 -10.21 3.13 13.22
N ARG A 116 -9.28 2.53 12.48
CA ARG A 116 -8.95 1.11 12.59
C ARG A 116 -8.35 0.75 13.95
N ALA A 117 -7.48 1.58 14.51
CA ALA A 117 -6.86 1.37 15.82
C ALA A 117 -7.85 1.52 16.98
N ILE A 118 -8.97 2.23 16.78
CA ILE A 118 -10.05 2.36 17.79
C ILE A 118 -11.02 1.18 17.71
N PHE A 119 -11.27 0.65 16.51
CA PHE A 119 -12.20 -0.45 16.27
C PHE A 119 -11.63 -1.85 16.57
N ILE A 120 -10.31 -1.98 16.63
CA ILE A 120 -9.57 -3.20 16.98
C ILE A 120 -9.19 -3.16 18.45
#